data_AF-A0A972L975-F1
#
_entry.id   AF-A0A972L975-F1
#
_cell.length_a   1.000
_cell.length_b   1.000
_cell.length_c   1.000
_cell.angle_alpha   90.00
_cell.angle_beta   90.00
_cell.angle_gamma   90.00
#
_symmetry.space_group_name_H-M   'P 1'
#
loop_
_entity.id
_entity.type
_entity.pdbx_description
1 polymer ?
#
loop_
_entity_poly.entity_id
_entity_poly.type
_entity_poly.pdbx_seq_one_letter_code
_entity_poly.pdbx_strand_id
1 'polypeptide(L)'
;MHETIAHLQQQIAMVLRHRWIALTVAFAICIAGWSYVFVMPNKYESSARVFLNTESTLRPVLKGLAVNADISEKMAIATRRTLLNRPNLEKVARGTDLDLKAKTPTEFEKLLTELKEAITIEGRGGARGSNIYEITYENRDAKTAKRVVEMLLSIFVEDTLGATRKDTSLTQKFLDDQIVEYEARLEEAELRLEEFKRKNVGMMPTQAGGYFARLQAAQEALRKAQLEAGEIEHRKSELKRQLAGETPVIRSARQPLAQQPSAVEQRLNSLQTKLDDLLLQYTEKHPDVIAARRTLKVLEERRQAELAQDEEPTTLGSDSANNPIYQELKIVLSKIEAQASGVNVRVNEYKKRVAELRRLVDTIPKVEAELARLNRDYNVTKLNYEKLLTRRESAKISREAALSTDEVQFKIIDPPVVPLVPVSPNRLQLLALIFIVGLGAGAGLAWLLSSMRSIFMNRSQLHEITGLPVLGTVSRVSTDAQLSRQRLMAVLFSLACVGLLAMFAAVMAVVMLNIDVLAHIENMMGGV
;
A
#
# COMPACT_ATOMS: atom_id res chain seq x y z
N MET A 1 3.15 59.89 -52.02
CA MET A 1 1.75 59.42 -51.95
C MET A 1 0.96 59.67 -53.24
N HIS A 2 1.13 60.79 -53.95
CA HIS A 2 0.39 61.01 -55.20
C HIS A 2 0.76 60.04 -56.33
N GLU A 3 2.04 59.65 -56.45
CA GLU A 3 2.48 58.68 -57.45
C GLU A 3 1.91 57.27 -57.20
N THR A 4 1.87 56.82 -55.94
CA THR A 4 1.31 55.50 -55.59
C THR A 4 -0.20 55.41 -55.86
N ILE A 5 -0.93 56.51 -55.65
CA ILE A 5 -2.37 56.59 -55.96
C ILE A 5 -2.59 56.58 -57.48
N ALA A 6 -1.77 57.30 -58.25
CA ALA A 6 -1.85 57.33 -59.70
C ALA A 6 -1.54 55.95 -60.32
N HIS A 7 -0.54 55.24 -59.79
CA HIS A 7 -0.24 53.87 -60.19
C HIS A 7 -1.39 52.90 -59.90
N LEU A 8 -2.04 53.01 -58.74
CA LEU A 8 -3.21 52.18 -58.38
C LEU A 8 -4.42 52.49 -59.28
N GLN A 9 -4.72 53.76 -59.52
CA GLN A 9 -5.80 54.18 -60.42
C GLN A 9 -5.58 53.65 -61.85
N GLN A 10 -4.32 53.64 -62.30
CA GLN A 10 -3.98 53.10 -63.59
C GLN A 10 -4.15 51.57 -63.66
N GLN A 11 -3.73 50.84 -62.63
CA GLN A 11 -3.94 49.38 -62.56
C GLN A 11 -5.42 49.03 -62.52
N ILE A 12 -6.24 49.80 -61.81
CA ILE A 12 -7.70 49.61 -61.77
C ILE A 12 -8.32 49.91 -63.15
N ALA A 13 -7.91 50.99 -63.82
CA ALA A 13 -8.37 51.32 -65.16
C ALA A 13 -8.00 50.24 -66.20
N MET A 14 -6.82 49.64 -66.04
CA MET A 14 -6.34 48.51 -66.85
C MET A 14 -7.21 47.25 -66.67
N VAL A 15 -7.56 46.90 -65.43
CA VAL A 15 -8.48 45.80 -65.11
C VAL A 15 -9.90 46.07 -65.64
N LEU A 16 -10.39 47.30 -65.51
CA LEU A 16 -11.71 47.71 -66.00
C LEU A 16 -11.86 47.62 -67.52
N ARG A 17 -10.76 47.66 -68.29
CA ARG A 17 -10.80 47.44 -69.74
C ARG A 17 -11.12 45.99 -70.09
N HIS A 18 -10.62 45.04 -69.31
CA HIS A 18 -10.88 43.60 -69.47
C HIS A 18 -12.01 43.11 -68.55
N ARG A 19 -12.86 44.02 -68.06
CA ARG A 19 -13.97 43.73 -67.13
C ARG A 19 -14.90 42.59 -67.57
N TRP A 20 -15.10 42.42 -68.88
CA TRP A 20 -15.89 41.31 -69.42
C TRP A 20 -15.21 39.97 -69.21
N ILE A 21 -13.89 39.89 -69.41
CA ILE A 21 -13.11 38.67 -69.17
C ILE A 21 -13.08 38.34 -67.67
N ALA A 22 -12.87 39.36 -66.83
CA ALA A 22 -12.92 39.22 -65.37
C ALA A 22 -14.27 38.64 -64.92
N LEU A 23 -15.37 39.18 -65.45
CA LEU A 23 -16.71 38.76 -65.09
C LEU A 23 -17.03 37.37 -65.59
N THR A 24 -16.67 37.02 -66.84
CA THR A 24 -16.90 35.67 -67.38
C THR A 24 -16.15 34.61 -66.59
N VAL A 25 -14.92 34.90 -66.16
CA VAL A 25 -14.12 33.98 -65.35
C VAL A 25 -14.71 33.85 -63.94
N ALA A 26 -15.14 34.96 -63.33
CA ALA A 26 -15.81 34.93 -62.04
C ALA A 26 -17.10 34.10 -62.09
N PHE A 27 -17.93 34.27 -63.12
CA PHE A 27 -19.13 33.45 -63.35
C PHE A 27 -18.78 31.97 -63.53
N ALA A 28 -17.80 31.65 -64.38
CA ALA A 28 -17.39 30.27 -64.62
C ALA A 28 -16.93 29.57 -63.32
N ILE A 29 -16.10 30.24 -62.52
CA ILE A 29 -15.60 29.71 -61.24
C ILE A 29 -16.74 29.58 -60.22
N CYS A 30 -17.62 30.57 -60.11
CA CYS A 30 -18.75 30.50 -59.18
C CYS A 30 -19.72 29.38 -59.55
N ILE A 31 -20.10 29.26 -60.83
CA ILE A 31 -20.98 28.19 -61.31
C ILE A 31 -20.35 26.82 -61.06
N ALA A 32 -19.09 26.63 -61.48
CA ALA A 32 -18.37 25.37 -61.28
C ALA A 32 -18.21 25.03 -59.79
N GLY A 33 -17.77 25.98 -58.99
CA GLY A 33 -17.54 25.78 -57.56
C GLY A 33 -18.84 25.53 -56.78
N TRP A 34 -19.91 26.29 -57.04
CA TRP A 34 -21.20 26.04 -56.41
C TRP A 34 -21.76 24.68 -56.81
N SER A 35 -21.65 24.29 -58.09
CA SER A 35 -22.07 22.95 -58.55
C SER A 35 -21.31 21.83 -57.82
N TYR A 36 -20.01 22.01 -57.59
CA TYR A 36 -19.18 21.05 -56.84
C TYR A 36 -19.61 20.93 -55.38
N VAL A 37 -19.95 22.05 -54.71
CA VAL A 37 -20.44 22.03 -53.32
C VAL A 37 -21.76 21.29 -53.19
N PHE A 38 -22.64 21.35 -54.19
CA PHE A 38 -23.90 20.60 -54.19
C PHE A 38 -23.73 19.09 -54.37
N VAL A 39 -22.67 18.65 -55.06
CA VAL A 39 -22.33 17.23 -55.26
C VAL A 39 -21.63 16.63 -54.03
N MET A 40 -21.09 17.47 -53.14
CA MET A 40 -20.35 17.00 -51.97
C MET A 40 -21.28 16.24 -50.99
N PRO A 41 -20.92 15.01 -50.58
CA PRO A 41 -21.79 14.19 -49.75
C PRO A 41 -21.93 14.79 -48.35
N ASN A 42 -23.15 14.76 -47.83
CA ASN A 42 -23.46 15.16 -46.47
C ASN A 42 -22.87 14.16 -45.47
N LYS A 43 -22.29 14.68 -44.39
CA LYS A 43 -21.85 13.91 -43.24
C LYS A 43 -22.64 14.32 -41.99
N TYR A 44 -23.01 13.31 -41.24
CA TYR A 44 -23.80 13.39 -40.03
C TYR A 44 -22.93 12.99 -38.85
N GLU A 45 -22.96 13.79 -37.80
CA GLU A 45 -22.21 13.56 -36.57
C GLU A 45 -23.14 12.99 -35.50
N SER A 46 -22.74 11.89 -34.86
CA SER A 46 -23.34 11.43 -33.62
C SER A 46 -22.33 11.61 -32.50
N SER A 47 -22.79 12.05 -31.33
CA SER A 47 -21.97 12.16 -30.13
C SER A 47 -22.66 11.56 -28.91
N ALA A 48 -21.85 11.08 -27.96
CA ALA A 48 -22.31 10.61 -26.67
C ALA A 48 -21.40 11.12 -25.56
N ARG A 49 -21.99 11.47 -24.41
CA ARG A 49 -21.25 11.97 -23.24
C ARG A 49 -21.41 11.05 -22.05
N VAL A 50 -20.28 10.65 -21.47
CA VAL A 50 -20.23 9.70 -20.36
C VAL A 50 -19.45 10.30 -19.20
N PHE A 51 -20.04 10.24 -18.01
CA PHE A 51 -19.32 10.49 -16.77
C PHE A 51 -18.70 9.18 -16.24
N LEU A 52 -17.39 9.20 -16.00
CA LEU A 52 -16.65 8.07 -15.44
C LEU A 52 -16.23 8.38 -14.00
N ASN A 53 -16.81 7.69 -13.01
CA ASN A 53 -16.30 7.76 -11.65
C ASN A 53 -15.13 6.77 -11.47
N THR A 54 -13.88 7.26 -11.54
CA THR A 54 -12.67 6.43 -11.39
C THR A 54 -12.21 6.26 -9.94
N GLU A 55 -12.98 6.74 -8.96
CA GLU A 55 -12.65 6.55 -7.55
C GLU A 55 -12.91 5.09 -7.14
N SER A 56 -11.86 4.27 -7.25
CA SER A 56 -11.87 2.91 -6.71
C SER A 56 -12.09 2.95 -5.19
N THR A 57 -13.20 2.38 -4.74
CA THR A 57 -13.59 2.24 -3.33
C THR A 57 -12.58 1.45 -2.51
N LEU A 58 -11.69 0.69 -3.15
CA LEU A 58 -10.65 -0.12 -2.51
C LEU A 58 -9.34 0.65 -2.22
N ARG A 59 -9.16 1.85 -2.78
CA ARG A 59 -7.97 2.70 -2.53
C ARG A 59 -7.66 2.93 -1.04
N PRO A 60 -8.63 3.26 -0.16
CA PRO A 60 -8.32 3.44 1.26
C PRO A 60 -7.83 2.16 1.94
N VAL A 61 -8.28 0.97 1.50
CA VAL A 61 -7.91 -0.32 2.08
C VAL A 61 -6.48 -0.74 1.71
N LEU A 62 -6.00 -0.33 0.53
CA LEU A 62 -4.65 -0.65 0.04
C LEU A 62 -3.59 0.41 0.35
N LYS A 63 -4.00 1.56 0.88
CA LYS A 63 -3.09 2.65 1.26
C LYS A 63 -2.04 2.13 2.25
N GLY A 64 -0.77 2.20 1.85
CA GLY A 64 0.39 1.80 2.66
C GLY A 64 0.84 0.32 2.57
N LEU A 65 0.26 -0.51 1.70
CA LEU A 65 0.75 -1.89 1.44
C LEU A 65 1.56 -2.03 0.15
N ALA A 66 1.22 -1.23 -0.87
CA ALA A 66 1.96 -1.17 -2.13
C ALA A 66 2.46 0.26 -2.34
N VAL A 67 3.69 0.39 -2.84
CA VAL A 67 4.22 1.66 -3.36
C VAL A 67 3.19 2.21 -4.32
N ASN A 68 2.71 3.44 -4.05
CA ASN A 68 1.71 4.13 -4.83
C ASN A 68 2.06 4.06 -6.31
N ALA A 69 1.43 3.13 -7.03
CA ALA A 69 1.29 3.27 -8.44
C ALA A 69 0.16 4.30 -8.58
N ASP A 70 0.53 5.58 -8.77
CA ASP A 70 -0.36 6.62 -9.27
C ASP A 70 -0.85 6.22 -10.67
N ILE A 71 -1.75 5.25 -10.68
CA ILE A 71 -2.39 4.68 -11.86
C ILE A 71 -3.53 5.62 -12.30
N SER A 72 -4.04 6.47 -11.39
CA SER A 72 -5.13 7.43 -11.64
C SER A 72 -4.85 8.35 -12.84
N GLU A 73 -3.66 8.94 -12.90
CA GLU A 73 -3.30 9.94 -13.91
C GLU A 73 -2.85 9.27 -15.22
N LYS A 74 -2.24 8.07 -15.13
CA LYS A 74 -1.85 7.27 -16.29
C LYS A 74 -3.03 6.55 -16.96
N MET A 75 -4.11 6.28 -16.23
CA MET A 75 -5.33 5.65 -16.75
C MET A 75 -6.06 6.55 -17.74
N ALA A 76 -6.24 7.84 -17.47
CA ALA A 76 -6.95 8.74 -18.40
C ALA A 76 -6.29 8.81 -19.79
N ILE A 77 -4.95 8.72 -19.85
CA ILE A 77 -4.17 8.66 -21.09
C ILE A 77 -4.21 7.26 -21.72
N ALA A 78 -4.23 6.20 -20.89
CA ALA A 78 -4.39 4.82 -21.37
C ALA A 78 -5.77 4.57 -21.98
N THR A 79 -6.86 5.09 -21.39
CA THR A 79 -8.24 4.89 -21.83
C THR A 79 -8.44 5.32 -23.30
N ARG A 80 -7.86 6.45 -23.75
CA ARG A 80 -7.94 6.86 -25.16
C ARG A 80 -7.25 5.88 -26.12
N ARG A 81 -6.13 5.27 -25.70
CA ARG A 81 -5.37 4.30 -26.52
C ARG A 81 -5.93 2.89 -26.45
N THR A 82 -6.57 2.51 -25.35
CA THR A 82 -7.16 1.19 -25.17
C THR A 82 -8.51 1.06 -25.88
N LEU A 83 -9.32 2.12 -25.92
CA LEU A 83 -10.65 2.03 -26.56
C LEU A 83 -10.59 1.91 -28.08
N LEU A 84 -9.63 2.56 -28.72
CA LEU A 84 -9.39 2.49 -30.17
C LEU A 84 -8.40 1.38 -30.53
N ASN A 85 -8.32 0.32 -29.72
CA ASN A 85 -7.50 -0.85 -30.05
C ASN A 85 -8.15 -1.69 -31.16
N ARG A 86 -7.34 -2.50 -31.86
CA ARG A 86 -7.83 -3.34 -32.97
C ARG A 86 -9.00 -4.25 -32.57
N PRO A 87 -8.98 -4.99 -31.44
CA PRO A 87 -10.09 -5.85 -31.04
C PRO A 87 -11.41 -5.10 -30.81
N ASN A 88 -11.37 -3.90 -30.24
CA ASN A 88 -12.57 -3.09 -29.98
C ASN A 88 -13.11 -2.49 -31.29
N LEU A 89 -12.23 -2.00 -32.18
CA LEU A 89 -12.64 -1.51 -33.49
C LEU A 89 -13.26 -2.62 -34.36
N GLU A 90 -12.76 -3.85 -34.26
CA GLU A 90 -13.34 -5.02 -34.93
C GLU A 90 -14.74 -5.34 -34.39
N LYS A 91 -14.93 -5.29 -33.06
CA LYS A 91 -16.26 -5.43 -32.45
C LYS A 91 -17.21 -4.33 -32.91
N VAL A 92 -16.75 -3.08 -32.99
CA VAL A 92 -17.55 -1.95 -33.51
C VAL A 92 -17.93 -2.18 -34.96
N ALA A 93 -16.98 -2.54 -35.83
CA ALA A 93 -17.22 -2.76 -37.26
C ALA A 93 -18.25 -3.87 -37.50
N ARG A 94 -18.15 -4.99 -36.77
CA ARG A 94 -19.11 -6.11 -36.85
C ARG A 94 -20.46 -5.79 -36.24
N GLY A 95 -20.50 -5.10 -35.09
CA GLY A 95 -21.75 -4.73 -34.41
C GLY A 95 -22.58 -3.67 -35.13
N THR A 96 -22.00 -3.03 -36.15
CA THR A 96 -22.64 -1.95 -36.92
C THR A 96 -22.80 -2.28 -38.40
N ASP A 97 -22.50 -3.53 -38.78
CA ASP A 97 -22.56 -4.04 -40.16
C ASP A 97 -21.64 -3.28 -41.14
N LEU A 98 -20.62 -2.58 -40.65
CA LEU A 98 -19.63 -1.90 -41.49
C LEU A 98 -18.65 -2.90 -42.10
N ASP A 99 -18.45 -4.04 -41.46
CA ASP A 99 -17.66 -5.17 -41.99
C ASP A 99 -18.21 -5.70 -43.31
N LEU A 100 -19.53 -5.67 -43.52
CA LEU A 100 -20.17 -6.07 -44.79
C LEU A 100 -19.71 -5.25 -46.01
N LYS A 101 -19.13 -4.07 -45.79
CA LYS A 101 -18.57 -3.22 -46.86
C LYS A 101 -17.19 -3.69 -47.32
N ALA A 102 -16.48 -4.47 -46.51
CA ALA A 102 -15.15 -4.99 -46.81
C ALA A 102 -15.23 -6.49 -47.16
N LYS A 103 -14.86 -6.84 -48.40
CA LYS A 103 -14.90 -8.25 -48.87
C LYS A 103 -13.56 -8.96 -48.70
N THR A 104 -12.48 -8.21 -48.52
CA THR A 104 -11.13 -8.74 -48.35
C THR A 104 -10.52 -8.34 -47.01
N PRO A 105 -9.56 -9.12 -46.47
CA PRO A 105 -8.87 -8.78 -45.21
C PRO A 105 -8.15 -7.42 -45.26
N THR A 106 -7.63 -7.03 -46.43
CA THR A 106 -6.94 -5.77 -46.64
C THR A 106 -7.91 -4.58 -46.67
N GLU A 107 -9.09 -4.74 -47.27
CA GLU A 107 -10.18 -3.75 -47.18
C GLU A 107 -10.68 -3.59 -45.74
N PHE A 108 -10.73 -4.69 -44.98
CA PHE A 108 -11.14 -4.64 -43.59
C PHE A 108 -10.12 -3.88 -42.72
N GLU A 109 -8.81 -4.10 -42.92
CA GLU A 109 -7.79 -3.33 -42.21
C GLU A 109 -7.81 -1.83 -42.56
N LYS A 110 -8.08 -1.47 -43.82
CA LYS A 110 -8.29 -0.08 -44.21
C LYS A 110 -9.50 0.52 -43.51
N LEU A 111 -10.62 -0.20 -43.48
CA LEU A 111 -11.84 0.23 -42.77
C LEU A 111 -11.60 0.45 -41.27
N LEU A 112 -10.86 -0.44 -40.61
CA LEU A 112 -10.48 -0.25 -39.20
C LEU A 112 -9.61 0.99 -39.00
N THR A 113 -8.71 1.28 -39.93
CA THR A 113 -7.84 2.47 -39.88
C THR A 113 -8.66 3.74 -40.09
N GLU A 114 -9.58 3.75 -41.07
CA GLU A 114 -10.51 4.86 -41.30
C GLU A 114 -11.43 5.08 -40.09
N LEU A 115 -11.95 4.01 -39.47
CA LEU A 115 -12.74 4.12 -38.24
C LEU A 115 -11.93 4.74 -37.10
N LYS A 116 -10.68 4.32 -36.91
CA LYS A 116 -9.80 4.86 -35.88
C LYS A 116 -9.54 6.35 -36.07
N GLU A 117 -9.37 6.81 -37.32
CA GLU A 117 -9.15 8.22 -37.64
C GLU A 117 -10.43 9.06 -37.55
N ALA A 118 -11.59 8.49 -37.89
CA ALA A 118 -12.88 9.16 -37.88
C ALA A 118 -13.52 9.25 -36.48
N ILE A 119 -13.14 8.38 -35.54
CA ILE A 119 -13.63 8.43 -34.16
C ILE A 119 -12.77 9.39 -33.35
N THR A 120 -13.40 10.44 -32.80
CA THR A 120 -12.75 11.38 -31.89
C THR A 120 -13.25 11.14 -30.47
N ILE A 121 -12.31 11.09 -29.53
CA ILE A 121 -12.59 10.96 -28.10
C ILE A 121 -11.92 12.12 -27.40
N GLU A 122 -12.73 13.03 -26.86
CA GLU A 122 -12.28 14.21 -26.14
C GLU A 122 -12.65 14.11 -24.67
N GLY A 123 -11.65 14.23 -23.80
CA GLY A 123 -11.89 14.38 -22.36
C GLY A 123 -12.17 15.85 -22.07
N ARG A 124 -13.42 16.18 -21.73
CA ARG A 124 -13.80 17.56 -21.37
C ARG A 124 -13.51 17.76 -19.87
N GLY A 125 -12.21 17.78 -19.56
CA GLY A 125 -11.62 17.86 -18.23
C GLY A 125 -10.84 19.15 -18.03
N GLY A 126 -11.46 20.18 -17.45
CA GLY A 126 -10.70 21.35 -16.97
C GLY A 126 -9.77 20.95 -15.82
N ALA A 127 -8.85 21.84 -15.42
CA ALA A 127 -7.88 21.68 -14.31
C ALA A 127 -8.48 21.33 -12.92
N ARG A 128 -9.77 21.01 -12.84
CA ARG A 128 -10.55 20.63 -11.65
C ARG A 128 -11.42 19.36 -11.85
N GLY A 129 -10.94 18.37 -12.61
CA GLY A 129 -11.39 16.97 -12.43
C GLY A 129 -12.77 16.60 -12.97
N SER A 130 -13.25 17.18 -14.08
CA SER A 130 -14.44 16.63 -14.75
C SER A 130 -14.06 15.37 -15.55
N ASN A 131 -14.39 14.18 -15.02
CA ASN A 131 -14.24 12.88 -15.69
C ASN A 131 -15.32 12.65 -16.76
N ILE A 132 -15.53 13.63 -17.65
CA ILE A 132 -16.52 13.55 -18.72
C ILE A 132 -15.79 13.28 -20.03
N TYR A 133 -16.17 12.19 -20.70
CA TYR A 133 -15.68 11.82 -22.01
C TYR A 133 -16.77 12.02 -23.05
N GLU A 134 -16.44 12.72 -24.13
CA GLU A 134 -17.28 12.89 -25.30
C GLU A 134 -16.70 12.03 -26.44
N ILE A 135 -17.54 11.16 -26.97
CA ILE A 135 -17.22 10.27 -28.09
C ILE A 135 -18.01 10.79 -29.28
N THR A 136 -17.31 11.10 -30.37
CA THR A 136 -17.89 11.65 -31.59
C THR A 136 -17.49 10.80 -32.79
N TYR A 137 -18.43 10.62 -33.72
CA TYR A 137 -18.18 9.93 -34.98
C TYR A 137 -19.03 10.50 -36.13
N GLU A 138 -18.37 10.71 -37.27
CA GLU A 138 -19.00 11.23 -38.49
C GLU A 138 -19.20 10.13 -39.54
N ASN A 139 -20.40 10.04 -40.12
CA ASN A 139 -20.67 9.14 -41.25
C ASN A 139 -21.65 9.77 -42.26
N ARG A 140 -21.67 9.25 -43.50
CA ARG A 140 -22.66 9.64 -44.52
C ARG A 140 -24.07 9.21 -44.15
N ASP A 141 -24.21 8.11 -43.41
CA ASP A 141 -25.50 7.63 -42.92
C ASP A 141 -25.66 7.95 -41.43
N ALA A 142 -26.70 8.74 -41.10
CA ALA A 142 -27.01 9.17 -39.74
C ALA A 142 -27.30 7.99 -38.80
N LYS A 143 -27.92 6.91 -39.31
CA LYS A 143 -28.21 5.70 -38.51
C LYS A 143 -26.92 4.96 -38.16
N THR A 144 -26.03 4.81 -39.13
CA THR A 144 -24.71 4.20 -38.92
C THR A 144 -23.86 5.03 -37.96
N ALA A 145 -23.91 6.37 -38.06
CA ALA A 145 -23.21 7.25 -37.11
C ALA A 145 -23.64 6.99 -35.65
N LYS A 146 -24.96 6.93 -35.41
CA LYS A 146 -25.51 6.59 -34.08
C LYS A 146 -25.07 5.20 -33.61
N ARG A 147 -25.22 4.17 -34.46
CA ARG A 147 -24.90 2.78 -34.10
C ARG A 147 -23.43 2.60 -33.70
N VAL A 148 -22.51 3.29 -34.39
CA VAL A 148 -21.06 3.24 -34.07
C VAL A 148 -20.78 3.83 -32.69
N VAL A 149 -21.35 5.00 -32.39
CA VAL A 149 -21.17 5.62 -31.07
C VAL A 149 -21.84 4.80 -29.97
N GLU A 150 -23.02 4.24 -30.23
CA GLU A 150 -23.75 3.35 -29.31
C GLU A 150 -22.96 2.08 -29.00
N MET A 151 -22.40 1.42 -30.03
CA MET A 151 -21.58 0.23 -29.85
C MET A 151 -20.27 0.54 -29.11
N LEU A 152 -19.61 1.65 -29.45
CA LEU A 152 -18.39 2.07 -28.77
C LEU A 152 -18.65 2.45 -27.30
N LEU A 153 -19.78 3.09 -27.03
CA LEU A 153 -20.25 3.37 -25.68
C LEU A 153 -20.49 2.08 -24.89
N SER A 154 -21.16 1.09 -25.49
CA SER A 154 -21.39 -0.21 -24.86
C SER A 154 -20.08 -0.93 -24.54
N ILE A 155 -19.14 -0.97 -25.48
CA ILE A 155 -17.80 -1.55 -25.29
C ILE A 155 -17.04 -0.81 -24.18
N PHE A 156 -17.14 0.52 -24.15
CA PHE A 156 -16.51 1.33 -23.11
C PHE A 156 -17.03 0.97 -21.71
N VAL A 157 -18.36 0.86 -21.55
CA VAL A 157 -18.98 0.47 -20.29
C VAL A 157 -18.59 -0.97 -19.91
N GLU A 158 -18.61 -1.91 -20.85
CA GLU A 158 -18.27 -3.31 -20.60
C GLU A 158 -16.79 -3.51 -20.23
N ASP A 159 -15.86 -2.89 -20.97
CA ASP A 159 -14.42 -3.01 -20.74
C ASP A 159 -14.00 -2.38 -19.42
N THR A 160 -14.57 -1.22 -19.07
CA THR A 160 -14.31 -0.56 -17.78
C THR A 160 -14.90 -1.32 -16.59
N LEU A 161 -16.11 -1.86 -16.71
CA LEU A 161 -16.71 -2.71 -15.67
C LEU A 161 -15.90 -4.02 -15.49
N GLY A 162 -15.46 -4.61 -16.59
CA GLY A 162 -14.60 -5.80 -16.59
C GLY A 162 -13.23 -5.54 -15.93
N ALA A 163 -12.60 -4.41 -16.26
CA ALA A 163 -11.33 -4.00 -15.67
C ALA A 163 -11.45 -3.78 -14.15
N THR A 164 -12.46 -3.04 -13.68
CA THR A 164 -12.69 -2.81 -12.24
C THR A 164 -12.93 -4.13 -11.48
N ARG A 165 -13.69 -5.07 -12.06
CA ARG A 165 -13.90 -6.41 -11.47
C ARG A 165 -12.60 -7.21 -11.39
N LYS A 166 -11.78 -7.17 -12.45
CA LYS A 166 -10.48 -7.86 -12.50
C LYS A 166 -9.50 -7.30 -11.47
N ASP A 167 -9.39 -5.99 -11.36
CA ASP A 167 -8.52 -5.32 -10.37
C ASP A 167 -8.92 -5.67 -8.94
N THR A 168 -10.23 -5.67 -8.67
CA THR A 168 -10.80 -6.06 -7.37
C THR A 168 -10.48 -7.53 -7.04
N SER A 169 -10.56 -8.44 -8.03
CA SER A 169 -10.19 -9.84 -7.85
C SER A 169 -8.69 -10.04 -7.64
N LEU A 170 -7.84 -9.35 -8.38
CA LEU A 170 -6.38 -9.43 -8.23
C LEU A 170 -5.95 -8.94 -6.85
N THR A 171 -6.56 -7.85 -6.37
CA THR A 171 -6.33 -7.32 -5.03
C THR A 171 -6.67 -8.34 -3.94
N GLN A 172 -7.82 -9.02 -4.06
CA GLN A 172 -8.17 -10.06 -3.09
C GLN A 172 -7.21 -11.23 -3.10
N LYS A 173 -6.85 -11.74 -4.29
CA LYS A 173 -5.86 -12.81 -4.40
C LYS A 173 -4.54 -12.43 -3.74
N PHE A 174 -4.06 -11.20 -3.97
CA PHE A 174 -2.88 -10.70 -3.29
C PHE A 174 -3.03 -10.69 -1.76
N LEU A 175 -4.16 -10.23 -1.22
CA LEU A 175 -4.41 -10.28 0.22
C LEU A 175 -4.48 -11.71 0.75
N ASP A 176 -5.14 -12.63 0.03
CA ASP A 176 -5.26 -14.03 0.42
C ASP A 176 -3.89 -14.72 0.42
N ASP A 177 -3.08 -14.51 -0.61
CA ASP A 177 -1.71 -15.03 -0.70
C ASP A 177 -0.84 -14.52 0.46
N GLN A 178 -0.95 -13.22 0.78
CA GLN A 178 -0.25 -12.62 1.92
C GLN A 178 -0.75 -13.15 3.27
N ILE A 179 -2.06 -13.41 3.42
CA ILE A 179 -2.61 -13.99 4.65
C ILE A 179 -2.05 -15.39 4.87
N VAL A 180 -2.02 -16.24 3.85
CA VAL A 180 -1.45 -17.59 3.93
C VAL A 180 0.03 -17.54 4.31
N GLU A 181 0.79 -16.61 3.72
CA GLU A 181 2.20 -16.42 4.07
C GLU A 181 2.40 -16.00 5.54
N TYR A 182 1.59 -15.04 6.03
CA TYR A 182 1.66 -14.59 7.42
C TYR A 182 1.13 -15.61 8.42
N GLU A 183 0.16 -16.44 8.02
CA GLU A 183 -0.34 -17.57 8.81
C GLU A 183 0.77 -18.59 9.06
N ALA A 184 1.49 -19.00 8.02
CA ALA A 184 2.63 -19.91 8.15
C ALA A 184 3.75 -19.34 9.04
N ARG A 185 4.04 -18.03 8.90
CA ARG A 185 5.01 -17.33 9.77
C ARG A 185 4.54 -17.25 11.23
N LEU A 186 3.24 -17.06 11.45
CA LEU A 186 2.65 -17.02 12.78
C LEU A 186 2.74 -18.38 13.46
N GLU A 187 2.36 -19.45 12.76
CA GLU A 187 2.48 -20.83 13.25
C GLU A 187 3.94 -21.16 13.58
N GLU A 188 4.88 -20.81 12.71
CA GLU A 188 6.31 -21.00 12.98
C GLU A 188 6.78 -20.23 14.23
N ALA A 189 6.32 -18.99 14.41
CA ALA A 189 6.63 -18.19 15.60
C ALA A 189 6.01 -18.79 16.88
N GLU A 190 4.79 -19.31 16.80
CA GLU A 190 4.11 -20.00 17.91
C GLU A 190 4.85 -21.27 18.30
N LEU A 191 5.22 -22.11 17.33
CA LEU A 191 6.00 -23.33 17.56
C LEU A 191 7.36 -23.02 18.20
N ARG A 192 8.09 -21.99 17.72
CA ARG A 192 9.35 -21.56 18.34
C ARG A 192 9.16 -21.11 19.78
N LEU A 193 8.10 -20.33 20.06
CA LEU A 193 7.79 -19.85 21.41
C LEU A 193 7.39 -21.00 22.33
N GLU A 194 6.58 -21.94 21.85
CA GLU A 194 6.18 -23.14 22.56
C GLU A 194 7.39 -24.02 22.89
N GLU A 195 8.22 -24.33 21.90
CA GLU A 195 9.42 -25.15 22.08
C GLU A 195 10.39 -24.48 23.06
N PHE A 196 10.55 -23.16 22.99
CA PHE A 196 11.36 -22.39 23.92
C PHE A 196 10.81 -22.48 25.36
N LYS A 197 9.49 -22.32 25.55
CA LYS A 197 8.85 -22.47 26.87
C LYS A 197 9.01 -23.89 27.40
N ARG A 198 8.84 -24.91 26.55
CA ARG A 198 9.00 -26.34 26.90
C ARG A 198 10.43 -26.68 27.30
N LYS A 199 11.44 -26.13 26.62
CA LYS A 199 12.86 -26.34 26.97
C LYS A 199 13.26 -25.61 28.27
N ASN A 200 12.59 -24.51 28.61
CA ASN A 200 12.99 -23.61 29.70
C ASN A 200 12.00 -23.55 30.89
N VAL A 201 11.15 -24.56 31.10
CA VAL A 201 10.05 -24.56 32.10
C VAL A 201 10.49 -24.13 33.52
N GLY A 202 11.72 -24.46 33.94
CA GLY A 202 12.26 -24.10 35.26
C GLY A 202 12.97 -22.75 35.35
N MET A 203 13.24 -22.08 34.21
CA MET A 203 13.98 -20.82 34.12
C MET A 203 13.09 -19.63 33.70
N MET A 204 11.79 -19.87 33.50
CA MET A 204 10.86 -18.81 33.14
C MET A 204 10.67 -17.83 34.30
N PRO A 205 10.57 -16.51 34.02
CA PRO A 205 10.27 -15.52 35.03
C PRO A 205 8.88 -15.81 35.62
N THR A 206 8.86 -16.27 36.87
CA THR A 206 7.63 -16.46 37.65
C THR A 206 7.36 -15.20 38.46
N GLN A 207 6.08 -14.79 38.54
CA GLN A 207 5.66 -13.58 39.24
C GLN A 207 5.90 -13.65 40.77
N ALA A 208 6.17 -14.84 41.33
CA ALA A 208 6.18 -15.13 42.77
C ALA A 208 7.52 -14.85 43.50
N GLY A 209 8.25 -13.81 43.11
CA GLY A 209 9.53 -13.45 43.73
C GLY A 209 10.70 -14.00 42.93
N GLY A 210 11.41 -13.08 42.28
CA GLY A 210 12.43 -13.38 41.28
C GLY A 210 13.57 -14.25 41.78
N TYR A 211 14.26 -14.89 40.84
CA TYR A 211 15.42 -15.73 41.07
C TYR A 211 16.50 -15.06 41.95
N PHE A 212 16.73 -13.76 41.73
CA PHE A 212 17.65 -12.96 42.52
C PHE A 212 17.30 -12.93 44.02
N ALA A 213 16.01 -12.90 44.37
CA ALA A 213 15.58 -12.95 45.76
C ALA A 213 15.92 -14.31 46.42
N ARG A 214 15.78 -15.41 45.66
CA ARG A 214 16.16 -16.76 46.13
C ARG A 214 17.67 -16.88 46.31
N LEU A 215 18.47 -16.32 45.40
CA LEU A 215 19.92 -16.27 45.53
C LEU A 215 20.34 -15.47 46.76
N GLN A 216 19.76 -14.28 46.96
CA GLN A 216 20.08 -13.42 48.11
C GLN A 216 19.70 -14.11 49.43
N ALA A 217 18.55 -14.77 49.50
CA ALA A 217 18.14 -15.56 50.66
C ALA A 217 19.11 -16.72 50.94
N ALA A 218 19.55 -17.45 49.91
CA ALA A 218 20.53 -18.54 50.05
C ALA A 218 21.92 -18.04 50.47
N GLN A 219 22.35 -16.88 49.96
CA GLN A 219 23.61 -16.24 50.35
C GLN A 219 23.58 -15.82 51.83
N GLU A 220 22.46 -15.25 52.29
CA GLU A 220 22.32 -14.87 53.69
C GLU A 220 22.26 -16.09 54.62
N ALA A 221 21.59 -17.17 54.19
CA ALA A 221 21.58 -18.44 54.92
C ALA A 221 23.01 -19.06 55.01
N LEU A 222 23.77 -19.02 53.92
CA LEU A 222 25.17 -19.45 53.92
C LEU A 222 26.02 -18.60 54.87
N ARG A 223 25.87 -17.28 54.84
CA ARG A 223 26.62 -16.35 55.69
C ARG A 223 26.34 -16.63 57.17
N LYS A 224 25.07 -16.83 57.54
CA LYS A 224 24.65 -17.22 58.90
C LYS A 224 25.26 -18.55 59.33
N ALA A 225 25.20 -19.58 58.47
CA ALA A 225 25.78 -20.89 58.77
C ALA A 225 27.31 -20.85 58.91
N GLN A 226 28.00 -20.00 58.13
CA GLN A 226 29.46 -19.81 58.23
C GLN A 226 29.85 -19.11 59.53
N LEU A 227 29.07 -18.10 59.97
CA LEU A 227 29.27 -17.46 61.27
C LEU A 227 29.07 -18.47 62.41
N GLU A 228 28.00 -19.25 62.37
CA GLU A 228 27.73 -20.33 63.35
C GLU A 228 28.87 -21.36 63.38
N ALA A 229 29.39 -21.76 62.21
CA ALA A 229 30.52 -22.69 62.11
C ALA A 229 31.79 -22.10 62.74
N GLY A 230 32.08 -20.82 62.46
CA GLY A 230 33.21 -20.10 63.05
C GLY A 230 33.12 -20.03 64.57
N GLU A 231 31.95 -19.69 65.12
CA GLU A 231 31.72 -19.65 66.56
C GLU A 231 31.94 -21.02 67.22
N ILE A 232 31.44 -22.10 66.62
CA ILE A 232 31.60 -23.45 67.16
C ILE A 232 33.04 -23.94 67.06
N GLU A 233 33.75 -23.68 65.95
CA GLU A 233 35.17 -24.03 65.82
C GLU A 233 36.04 -23.24 66.80
N HIS A 234 35.74 -21.95 67.04
CA HIS A 234 36.38 -21.20 68.11
C HIS A 234 36.16 -21.85 69.48
N ARG A 235 34.91 -22.18 69.85
CA ARG A 235 34.61 -22.89 71.12
C ARG A 235 35.34 -24.24 71.21
N LYS A 236 35.40 -25.00 70.12
CA LYS A 236 36.11 -26.28 70.04
C LYS A 236 37.61 -26.11 70.27
N SER A 237 38.24 -25.13 69.62
CA SER A 237 39.67 -24.87 69.79
C SER A 237 40.01 -24.41 71.21
N GLU A 238 39.16 -23.58 71.82
CA GLU A 238 39.26 -23.17 73.22
C GLU A 238 39.19 -24.37 74.18
N LEU A 239 38.19 -25.24 74.00
CA LEU A 239 38.04 -26.49 74.77
C LEU A 239 39.22 -27.44 74.60
N LYS A 240 39.76 -27.57 73.37
CA LYS A 240 40.97 -28.37 73.12
C LYS A 240 42.19 -27.80 73.85
N ARG A 241 42.33 -26.46 73.88
CA ARG A 241 43.43 -25.80 74.60
C ARG A 241 43.30 -26.00 76.12
N GLN A 242 42.10 -25.89 76.67
CA GLN A 242 41.83 -26.18 78.09
C GLN A 242 42.13 -27.64 78.43
N LEU A 243 41.66 -28.58 77.61
CA LEU A 243 41.92 -30.02 77.81
C LEU A 243 43.41 -30.37 77.73
N ALA A 244 44.20 -29.68 76.90
CA ALA A 244 45.64 -29.86 76.80
C ALA A 244 46.40 -29.31 78.03
N GLY A 245 45.81 -28.37 78.77
CA GLY A 245 46.35 -27.85 80.04
C GLY A 245 46.06 -28.73 81.26
N GLU A 246 45.08 -29.63 81.16
CA GLU A 246 44.65 -30.51 82.25
C GLU A 246 45.30 -31.91 82.15
N THR A 247 45.79 -32.46 83.27
CA THR A 247 46.38 -33.81 83.27
C THR A 247 45.30 -34.91 83.39
N PRO A 248 45.40 -36.01 82.63
CA PRO A 248 44.37 -37.07 82.59
C PRO A 248 44.27 -37.87 83.91
N VAL A 249 45.31 -37.82 84.74
CA VAL A 249 45.41 -38.52 86.02
C VAL A 249 45.78 -37.53 87.11
N ILE A 250 45.04 -37.54 88.22
CA ILE A 250 45.43 -36.83 89.44
C ILE A 250 46.29 -37.79 90.28
N ARG A 251 47.56 -37.45 90.52
CA ARG A 251 48.34 -38.16 91.57
C ARG A 251 47.87 -37.64 92.92
N SER A 252 46.97 -38.38 93.56
CA SER A 252 46.55 -38.08 94.93
C SER A 252 47.73 -38.25 95.89
N ALA A 253 48.13 -37.17 96.55
CA ALA A 253 49.02 -37.23 97.72
C ALA A 253 48.25 -37.90 98.87
N ARG A 254 48.89 -38.89 99.51
CA ARG A 254 48.33 -39.70 100.60
C ARG A 254 47.76 -38.81 101.73
N GLN A 255 46.46 -38.91 101.95
CA GLN A 255 45.78 -38.51 103.18
C GLN A 255 44.97 -39.72 103.68
N PRO A 256 44.97 -40.05 105.00
CA PRO A 256 44.31 -41.25 105.51
C PRO A 256 42.79 -41.23 105.29
N LEU A 257 42.26 -42.42 104.98
CA LEU A 257 40.94 -42.68 104.44
C LEU A 257 39.81 -42.31 105.40
N ALA A 258 38.87 -41.48 104.94
CA ALA A 258 37.46 -41.69 105.18
C ALA A 258 36.89 -42.34 103.91
N GLN A 259 36.20 -43.47 104.07
CA GLN A 259 35.60 -44.27 102.99
C GLN A 259 34.81 -43.36 102.03
N GLN A 260 35.35 -43.14 100.82
CA GLN A 260 34.54 -42.60 99.73
C GLN A 260 33.67 -43.74 99.17
N PRO A 261 32.36 -43.53 99.00
CA PRO A 261 31.48 -44.53 98.42
C PRO A 261 31.93 -44.84 96.99
N SER A 262 31.86 -46.11 96.58
CA SER A 262 32.27 -46.55 95.24
C SER A 262 31.50 -45.77 94.15
N ALA A 263 32.06 -45.67 92.95
CA ALA A 263 31.41 -45.00 91.82
C ALA A 263 30.00 -45.57 91.50
N VAL A 264 29.76 -46.83 91.89
CA VAL A 264 28.45 -47.50 91.80
C VAL A 264 27.49 -46.96 92.86
N GLU A 265 27.96 -46.72 94.08
CA GLU A 265 27.17 -46.21 95.20
C GLU A 265 26.75 -44.74 95.02
N GLN A 266 27.62 -43.91 94.43
CA GLN A 266 27.23 -42.55 94.02
C GLN A 266 26.14 -42.56 92.94
N ARG A 267 26.24 -43.46 91.97
CA ARG A 267 25.22 -43.62 90.93
C ARG A 267 23.91 -44.16 91.49
N LEU A 268 23.98 -45.12 92.42
CA LEU A 268 22.84 -45.69 93.11
C LEU A 268 22.05 -44.60 93.84
N ASN A 269 22.74 -43.79 94.65
CA ASN A 269 22.13 -42.67 95.34
C ASN A 269 21.50 -41.67 94.37
N SER A 270 22.19 -41.30 93.28
CA SER A 270 21.65 -40.35 92.30
C SER A 270 20.41 -40.87 91.56
N LEU A 271 20.34 -42.18 91.30
CA LEU A 271 19.20 -42.81 90.64
C LEU A 271 18.04 -42.99 91.61
N GLN A 272 18.33 -43.25 92.88
CA GLN A 272 17.34 -43.33 93.95
C GLN A 272 16.69 -41.96 94.17
N THR A 273 17.46 -40.88 94.24
CA THR A 273 16.89 -39.51 94.32
C THR A 273 16.05 -39.15 93.09
N LYS A 274 16.48 -39.56 91.89
CA LYS A 274 15.68 -39.36 90.67
C LYS A 274 14.39 -40.19 90.67
N LEU A 275 14.42 -41.40 91.22
CA LEU A 275 13.23 -42.23 91.37
C LEU A 275 12.24 -41.56 92.31
N ASP A 276 12.72 -41.04 93.44
CA ASP A 276 11.89 -40.33 94.43
C ASP A 276 11.24 -39.09 93.81
N ASP A 277 11.99 -38.29 93.03
CA ASP A 277 11.45 -37.13 92.32
C ASP A 277 10.43 -37.52 91.23
N LEU A 278 10.69 -38.61 90.50
CA LEU A 278 9.72 -39.14 89.53
C LEU A 278 8.45 -39.66 90.21
N LEU A 279 8.53 -40.20 91.42
CA LEU A 279 7.36 -40.68 92.18
C LEU A 279 6.53 -39.54 92.79
N LEU A 280 7.11 -38.35 92.97
CA LEU A 280 6.36 -37.15 93.34
C LEU A 280 5.47 -36.63 92.21
N GLN A 281 5.87 -36.87 90.95
CA GLN A 281 5.19 -36.35 89.76
C GLN A 281 4.37 -37.40 89.00
N TYR A 282 4.79 -38.66 89.04
CA TYR A 282 4.22 -39.75 88.27
C TYR A 282 3.82 -40.94 89.14
N THR A 283 2.72 -41.60 88.78
CA THR A 283 2.29 -42.85 89.42
C THR A 283 3.21 -44.02 89.06
N GLU A 284 3.24 -45.07 89.88
CA GLU A 284 4.14 -46.23 89.74
C GLU A 284 4.09 -46.97 88.38
N LYS A 285 3.05 -46.77 87.57
CA LYS A 285 2.89 -47.39 86.24
C LYS A 285 3.52 -46.59 85.09
N HIS A 286 4.12 -45.42 85.36
CA HIS A 286 4.72 -44.59 84.31
C HIS A 286 5.96 -45.28 83.72
N PRO A 287 6.13 -45.29 82.37
CA PRO A 287 7.24 -45.97 81.71
C PRO A 287 8.62 -45.53 82.24
N ASP A 288 8.79 -44.26 82.60
CA ASP A 288 10.06 -43.75 83.12
C ASP A 288 10.37 -44.23 84.55
N VAL A 289 9.35 -44.41 85.39
CA VAL A 289 9.49 -44.99 86.74
C VAL A 289 9.86 -46.47 86.64
N ILE A 290 9.25 -47.19 85.68
CA ILE A 290 9.56 -48.59 85.40
C ILE A 290 11.00 -48.73 84.87
N ALA A 291 11.42 -47.85 83.96
CA ALA A 291 12.78 -47.83 83.44
C ALA A 291 13.79 -47.56 84.56
N ALA A 292 13.55 -46.54 85.40
CA ALA A 292 14.41 -46.19 86.52
C ALA A 292 14.50 -47.29 87.59
N ARG A 293 13.39 -47.95 87.95
CA ARG A 293 13.41 -49.12 88.86
C ARG A 293 14.23 -50.27 88.29
N ARG A 294 14.13 -50.54 86.98
CA ARG A 294 14.92 -51.60 86.33
C ARG A 294 16.41 -51.29 86.37
N THR A 295 16.82 -50.06 86.06
CA THR A 295 18.24 -49.68 86.15
C THR A 295 18.75 -49.72 87.58
N LEU A 296 17.95 -49.30 88.56
CA LEU A 296 18.32 -49.37 89.97
C LEU A 296 18.53 -50.82 90.43
N LYS A 297 17.63 -51.74 90.07
CA LYS A 297 17.76 -53.17 90.38
C LYS A 297 19.04 -53.78 89.80
N VAL A 298 19.36 -53.46 88.55
CA VAL A 298 20.60 -53.94 87.89
C VAL A 298 21.86 -53.39 88.58
N LEU A 299 21.82 -52.14 89.05
CA LEU A 299 22.92 -51.53 89.79
C LEU A 299 23.07 -52.12 91.20
N GLU A 300 21.97 -52.44 91.89
CA GLU A 300 21.99 -53.15 93.17
C GLU A 300 22.58 -54.56 93.03
N GLU A 301 22.21 -55.30 91.99
CA GLU A 301 22.76 -56.62 91.68
C GLU A 301 24.27 -56.54 91.41
N ARG A 302 24.71 -55.50 90.68
CA ARG A 302 26.14 -55.25 90.45
C ARG A 302 26.89 -54.87 91.72
N ARG A 303 26.28 -54.08 92.61
CA ARG A 303 26.84 -53.77 93.94
C ARG A 303 27.05 -55.05 94.76
N GLN A 304 26.08 -55.96 94.75
CA GLN A 304 26.22 -57.24 95.45
C GLN A 304 27.30 -58.13 94.83
N ALA A 305 27.47 -58.09 93.50
CA ALA A 305 28.56 -58.81 92.82
C ALA A 305 29.94 -58.23 93.14
N GLU A 306 30.07 -56.89 93.26
CA GLU A 306 31.32 -56.23 93.67
C GLU A 306 31.66 -56.56 95.14
N LEU A 307 30.68 -56.54 96.05
CA LEU A 307 30.85 -56.95 97.44
C LEU A 307 31.18 -58.45 97.62
N ALA A 308 30.80 -59.30 96.66
CA ALA A 308 31.09 -60.73 96.66
C ALA A 308 32.46 -61.09 96.06
N GLN A 309 33.14 -60.15 95.39
CA GLN A 309 34.47 -60.35 94.79
C GLN A 309 35.64 -59.84 95.66
N ASP A 310 35.37 -59.23 96.81
CA ASP A 310 36.38 -58.61 97.70
C ASP A 310 37.14 -59.59 98.64
N GLU A 311 37.06 -60.93 98.44
CA GLU A 311 37.77 -61.93 99.29
C GLU A 311 39.08 -62.53 98.71
N GLU A 312 39.61 -62.08 97.58
CA GLU A 312 40.91 -62.60 97.05
C GLU A 312 41.94 -61.48 96.83
N PRO A 313 43.16 -61.55 97.43
CA PRO A 313 44.12 -60.46 97.40
C PRO A 313 44.96 -60.51 96.11
N THR A 314 44.56 -59.73 95.10
CA THR A 314 45.37 -59.57 93.88
C THR A 314 45.90 -58.14 93.75
N THR A 315 47.19 -58.02 94.04
CA THR A 315 48.22 -57.09 93.50
C THR A 315 47.84 -55.66 93.14
N LEU A 316 48.58 -54.74 93.74
CA LEU A 316 48.68 -53.31 93.47
C LEU A 316 48.62 -52.96 91.96
N GLY A 317 47.43 -52.67 91.46
CA GLY A 317 47.21 -51.76 90.35
C GLY A 317 47.11 -50.35 90.91
N SER A 318 47.92 -49.43 90.43
CA SER A 318 47.80 -48.01 90.75
C SER A 318 46.39 -47.52 90.40
N ASP A 319 45.56 -47.28 91.41
CA ASP A 319 44.34 -46.48 91.27
C ASP A 319 44.73 -45.04 90.94
N SER A 320 45.07 -44.83 89.68
CA SER A 320 45.06 -43.53 89.05
C SER A 320 43.60 -43.12 88.93
N ALA A 321 43.12 -42.37 89.92
CA ALA A 321 41.82 -41.72 89.84
C ALA A 321 41.83 -40.81 88.59
N ASN A 322 41.05 -41.20 87.59
CA ASN A 322 40.83 -40.40 86.40
C ASN A 322 40.31 -39.03 86.82
N ASN A 323 40.89 -37.96 86.28
CA ASN A 323 40.46 -36.61 86.60
C ASN A 323 39.00 -36.41 86.13
N PRO A 324 38.02 -36.20 87.03
CA PRO A 324 36.61 -36.04 86.64
C PRO A 324 36.39 -34.81 85.75
N ILE A 325 37.18 -33.74 85.94
CA ILE A 325 37.15 -32.53 85.11
C ILE A 325 37.62 -32.83 83.69
N TYR A 326 38.65 -33.67 83.54
CA TYR A 326 39.15 -34.11 82.22
C TYR A 326 38.11 -34.94 81.46
N GLN A 327 37.39 -35.83 82.16
CA GLN A 327 36.31 -36.62 81.56
C GLN A 327 35.13 -35.75 81.13
N GLU A 328 34.74 -34.78 81.97
CA GLU A 328 33.67 -33.82 81.66
C GLU A 328 34.03 -32.95 80.44
N LEU A 329 35.23 -32.35 80.42
CA LEU A 329 35.73 -31.57 79.29
C LEU A 329 35.79 -32.40 77.99
N LYS A 330 36.16 -33.68 78.07
CA LYS A 330 36.17 -34.58 76.91
C LYS A 330 34.77 -34.85 76.36
N ILE A 331 33.77 -35.05 77.22
CA ILE A 331 32.36 -35.22 76.81
C ILE A 331 31.84 -33.95 76.13
N VAL A 332 32.12 -32.78 76.73
CA VAL A 332 31.74 -31.48 76.16
C VAL A 332 32.43 -31.27 74.81
N LEU A 333 33.71 -31.61 74.70
CA LEU A 333 34.46 -31.54 73.44
C LEU A 333 33.83 -32.44 72.36
N SER A 334 33.50 -33.70 72.67
CA SER A 334 32.84 -34.59 71.71
C SER A 334 31.46 -34.08 71.27
N LYS A 335 30.70 -33.45 72.19
CA LYS A 335 29.41 -32.82 71.85
C LYS A 335 29.60 -31.63 70.89
N ILE A 336 30.58 -30.77 71.17
CA ILE A 336 30.93 -29.62 70.33
C ILE A 336 31.49 -30.06 68.97
N GLU A 337 32.27 -31.14 68.92
CA GLU A 337 32.75 -31.74 67.66
C GLU A 337 31.60 -32.28 66.80
N ALA A 338 30.61 -32.95 67.41
CA ALA A 338 29.41 -33.39 66.71
C ALA A 338 28.60 -32.18 66.19
N GLN A 339 28.48 -31.11 66.97
CA GLN A 339 27.84 -29.86 66.54
C GLN A 339 28.60 -29.18 65.40
N ALA A 340 29.93 -29.11 65.47
CA ALA A 340 30.78 -28.53 64.42
C ALA A 340 30.61 -29.29 63.10
N SER A 341 30.60 -30.62 63.16
CA SER A 341 30.32 -31.46 61.99
C SER A 341 28.94 -31.18 61.42
N GLY A 342 27.91 -31.08 62.27
CA GLY A 342 26.54 -30.77 61.86
C GLY A 342 26.40 -29.41 61.15
N VAL A 343 27.03 -28.35 61.68
CA VAL A 343 26.98 -27.03 61.04
C VAL A 343 27.81 -26.99 59.75
N ASN A 344 28.95 -27.69 59.70
CA ASN A 344 29.74 -27.82 58.46
C ASN A 344 28.97 -28.52 57.34
N VAL A 345 28.11 -29.49 57.65
CA VAL A 345 27.19 -30.08 56.66
C VAL A 345 26.22 -29.04 56.12
N ARG A 346 25.63 -28.19 56.98
CA ARG A 346 24.74 -27.09 56.54
C ARG A 346 25.49 -26.07 55.68
N VAL A 347 26.71 -25.66 56.06
CA VAL A 347 27.54 -24.76 55.25
C VAL A 347 27.77 -25.33 53.86
N ASN A 348 28.10 -26.63 53.77
CA ASN A 348 28.33 -27.27 52.48
C ASN A 348 27.05 -27.38 51.64
N GLU A 349 25.89 -27.61 52.26
CA GLU A 349 24.59 -27.60 51.58
C GLU A 349 24.26 -26.21 51.02
N TYR A 350 24.31 -25.16 51.84
CA TYR A 350 24.04 -23.80 51.38
C TYR A 350 25.07 -23.33 50.36
N LYS A 351 26.34 -23.75 50.49
CA LYS A 351 27.38 -23.43 49.50
C LYS A 351 27.08 -24.07 48.15
N LYS A 352 26.61 -25.33 48.13
CA LYS A 352 26.13 -26.00 46.91
C LYS A 352 24.91 -25.28 46.33
N ARG A 353 23.93 -24.93 47.17
CA ARG A 353 22.71 -24.21 46.79
C ARG A 353 23.03 -22.85 46.15
N VAL A 354 23.92 -22.08 46.77
CA VAL A 354 24.39 -20.80 46.23
C VAL A 354 25.16 -20.99 44.94
N ALA A 355 26.01 -22.02 44.81
CA ALA A 355 26.74 -22.28 43.57
C ALA A 355 25.81 -22.65 42.40
N GLU A 356 24.81 -23.50 42.65
CA GLU A 356 23.73 -23.83 41.71
C GLU A 356 22.96 -22.56 41.33
N LEU A 357 22.55 -21.78 42.34
CA LEU A 357 21.85 -20.52 42.14
C LEU A 357 22.73 -19.41 41.53
N ARG A 358 24.06 -19.55 41.50
CA ARG A 358 24.92 -18.57 40.82
C ARG A 358 25.03 -18.90 39.34
N ARG A 359 25.05 -20.19 38.98
CA ARG A 359 25.11 -20.63 37.58
C ARG A 359 23.90 -20.17 36.77
N LEU A 360 22.70 -20.16 37.36
CA LEU A 360 21.52 -19.69 36.60
C LEU A 360 21.39 -18.16 36.56
N VAL A 361 22.20 -17.38 37.31
CA VAL A 361 22.26 -15.90 37.17
C VAL A 361 22.70 -15.51 35.78
N ASP A 362 23.64 -16.25 35.19
CA ASP A 362 24.18 -15.92 33.87
C ASP A 362 23.29 -16.42 32.72
N THR A 363 22.40 -17.39 32.99
CA THR A 363 21.54 -18.00 31.98
C THR A 363 20.14 -17.40 31.96
N ILE A 364 19.55 -17.06 33.11
CA ILE A 364 18.18 -16.55 33.21
C ILE A 364 17.99 -15.24 32.43
N PRO A 365 18.84 -14.20 32.54
CA PRO A 365 18.69 -12.98 31.75
C PRO A 365 18.78 -13.25 30.24
N LYS A 366 19.56 -14.25 29.81
CA LYS A 366 19.63 -14.66 28.40
C LYS A 366 18.33 -15.31 27.95
N VAL A 367 17.76 -16.19 28.78
CA VAL A 367 16.45 -16.84 28.55
C VAL A 367 15.33 -15.79 28.53
N GLU A 368 15.34 -14.82 29.44
CA GLU A 368 14.37 -13.72 29.48
C GLU A 368 14.48 -12.81 28.25
N ALA A 369 15.70 -12.44 27.85
CA ALA A 369 15.92 -11.63 26.65
C ALA A 369 15.47 -12.36 25.38
N GLU A 370 15.74 -13.67 25.28
CA GLU A 370 15.30 -14.49 24.16
C GLU A 370 13.77 -14.67 24.14
N LEU A 371 13.14 -14.90 25.30
CA LEU A 371 11.69 -14.94 25.43
C LEU A 371 11.05 -13.62 25.01
N ALA A 372 11.62 -12.49 25.44
CA ALA A 372 11.13 -11.17 25.07
C ALA A 372 11.25 -10.93 23.55
N ARG A 373 12.35 -11.36 22.93
CA ARG A 373 12.54 -11.32 21.48
C ARG A 373 11.48 -12.16 20.75
N LEU A 374 11.32 -13.43 21.15
CA LEU A 374 10.32 -14.33 20.56
C LEU A 374 8.89 -13.81 20.73
N ASN A 375 8.54 -13.29 21.90
CA ASN A 375 7.24 -12.66 22.13
C ASN A 375 7.03 -11.41 21.26
N ARG A 376 8.06 -10.58 21.08
CA ARG A 376 7.98 -9.41 20.20
C ARG A 376 7.73 -9.85 18.75
N ASP A 377 8.48 -10.83 18.27
CA ASP A 377 8.38 -11.32 16.89
C ASP A 377 7.01 -12.00 16.66
N TYR A 378 6.53 -12.79 17.62
CA TYR A 378 5.17 -13.33 17.66
C TYR A 378 4.12 -12.22 17.59
N ASN A 379 4.20 -11.23 18.47
CA ASN A 379 3.21 -10.14 18.54
C ASN A 379 3.18 -9.29 17.26
N VAL A 380 4.34 -9.02 16.65
CA VAL A 380 4.42 -8.29 15.37
C VAL A 380 3.78 -9.11 14.25
N THR A 381 4.08 -10.40 14.18
CA THR A 381 3.53 -11.29 13.13
C THR A 381 2.02 -11.43 13.28
N LYS A 382 1.54 -11.67 14.51
CA LYS A 382 0.11 -11.72 14.85
C LYS A 382 -0.62 -10.43 14.47
N LEU A 383 -0.07 -9.28 14.86
CA LEU A 383 -0.68 -7.98 14.57
C LEU A 383 -0.74 -7.68 13.06
N ASN A 384 0.28 -8.10 12.29
CA ASN A 384 0.24 -7.96 10.84
C ASN A 384 -0.78 -8.90 10.20
N TYR A 385 -0.87 -10.15 10.67
CA TYR A 385 -1.89 -11.11 10.24
C TYR A 385 -3.31 -10.59 10.51
N GLU A 386 -3.60 -10.12 11.73
CA GLU A 386 -4.89 -9.54 12.11
C GLU A 386 -5.27 -8.31 11.26
N LYS A 387 -4.28 -7.47 10.94
CA LYS A 387 -4.45 -6.34 10.02
C LYS A 387 -4.81 -6.79 8.61
N LEU A 388 -4.15 -7.81 8.07
CA LEU A 388 -4.46 -8.36 6.75
C LEU A 388 -5.86 -8.96 6.72
N LEU A 389 -6.25 -9.68 7.78
CA LEU A 389 -7.59 -10.25 7.93
C LEU A 389 -8.67 -9.16 7.95
N THR A 390 -8.47 -8.11 8.75
CA THR A 390 -9.38 -6.95 8.82
C THR A 390 -9.49 -6.25 7.46
N ARG A 391 -8.37 -6.11 6.74
CA ARG A 391 -8.38 -5.53 5.39
C ARG A 391 -9.11 -6.43 4.39
N ARG A 392 -8.93 -7.75 4.43
CA ARG A 392 -9.67 -8.69 3.58
C ARG A 392 -11.17 -8.54 3.80
N GLU A 393 -11.62 -8.44 5.05
CA GLU A 393 -13.04 -8.26 5.36
C GLU A 393 -13.55 -6.90 4.83
N SER A 394 -12.80 -5.81 5.05
CA SER A 394 -13.17 -4.51 4.50
C SER A 394 -13.22 -4.49 2.96
N ALA A 395 -12.32 -5.23 2.29
CA ALA A 395 -12.30 -5.37 0.84
C ALA A 395 -13.49 -6.21 0.33
N LYS A 396 -13.91 -7.23 1.08
CA LYS A 396 -15.11 -8.01 0.81
C LYS A 396 -16.38 -7.16 0.93
N ILE A 397 -16.53 -6.40 2.02
CA ILE A 397 -17.64 -5.45 2.21
C ILE A 397 -17.67 -4.40 1.09
N SER A 398 -16.51 -3.83 0.75
CA SER A 398 -16.39 -2.83 -0.32
C SER A 398 -16.80 -3.39 -1.68
N ARG A 399 -16.52 -4.66 -1.95
CA ARG A 399 -16.97 -5.35 -3.18
C ARG A 399 -18.46 -5.58 -3.19
N GLU A 400 -19.04 -6.07 -2.09
CA GLU A 400 -20.49 -6.28 -1.98
C GLU A 400 -21.24 -4.95 -2.11
N ALA A 401 -20.71 -3.87 -1.52
CA ALA A 401 -21.21 -2.51 -1.72
C ALA A 401 -21.09 -2.04 -3.17
N ALA A 402 -19.95 -2.29 -3.84
CA ALA A 402 -19.76 -1.93 -5.24
C ALA A 402 -20.71 -2.69 -6.18
N LEU A 403 -20.94 -3.99 -5.94
CA LEU A 403 -21.91 -4.80 -6.69
C LEU A 403 -23.35 -4.34 -6.45
N SER A 404 -23.67 -3.90 -5.24
CA SER A 404 -24.99 -3.36 -4.90
C SER A 404 -25.22 -1.95 -5.45
N THR A 405 -24.15 -1.24 -5.82
CA THR A 405 -24.17 0.15 -6.34
C THR A 405 -23.79 0.20 -7.83
N ASP A 406 -24.17 -0.83 -8.61
CA ASP A 406 -23.94 -0.89 -10.06
C ASP A 406 -24.54 0.34 -10.80
N GLU A 407 -25.49 1.05 -10.17
CA GLU A 407 -26.21 2.21 -10.74
C GLU A 407 -25.48 3.57 -10.63
N VAL A 408 -24.42 3.70 -9.80
CA VAL A 408 -23.82 5.04 -9.50
C VAL A 408 -22.45 5.27 -10.14
N GLN A 409 -21.77 4.23 -10.67
CA GLN A 409 -20.42 4.39 -11.24
C GLN A 409 -20.42 4.98 -12.67
N PHE A 410 -21.49 4.73 -13.43
CA PHE A 410 -21.63 5.16 -14.82
C PHE A 410 -22.92 5.93 -15.01
N LYS A 411 -22.81 7.23 -15.26
CA LYS A 411 -23.95 8.05 -15.67
C LYS A 411 -23.74 8.47 -17.11
N ILE A 412 -24.53 7.88 -18.00
CA ILE A 412 -24.67 8.38 -19.37
C ILE A 412 -25.35 9.74 -19.24
N ILE A 413 -24.62 10.80 -19.58
CA ILE A 413 -25.14 12.17 -19.51
C ILE A 413 -26.04 12.37 -20.73
N ASP A 414 -25.48 12.16 -21.92
CA ASP A 414 -26.14 12.32 -23.20
C ASP A 414 -25.96 11.03 -24.03
N PRO A 415 -27.03 10.26 -24.31
CA PRO A 415 -26.95 9.09 -25.19
C PRO A 415 -26.86 9.50 -26.67
N PRO A 416 -26.33 8.63 -27.55
CA PRO A 416 -26.22 8.93 -28.98
C PRO A 416 -27.60 8.98 -29.63
N VAL A 417 -27.86 10.07 -30.36
CA VAL A 417 -29.10 10.32 -31.11
C VAL A 417 -28.83 10.32 -32.61
N VAL A 418 -29.86 10.04 -33.41
CA VAL A 418 -29.75 10.18 -34.87
C VAL A 418 -29.76 11.68 -35.21
N PRO A 419 -28.68 12.24 -35.77
CA PRO A 419 -28.66 13.64 -36.14
C PRO A 419 -29.63 13.92 -37.29
N LEU A 420 -30.39 15.01 -37.16
CA LEU A 420 -31.37 15.45 -38.16
C LEU A 420 -30.76 16.38 -39.23
N VAL A 421 -29.62 16.99 -38.91
CA VAL A 421 -28.93 17.95 -39.78
C VAL A 421 -27.49 17.49 -40.04
N PRO A 422 -26.96 17.67 -41.25
CA PRO A 422 -25.57 17.38 -41.55
C PRO A 422 -24.65 18.42 -40.90
N VAL A 423 -23.54 17.97 -40.32
CA VAL A 423 -22.52 18.83 -39.69
C VAL A 423 -21.45 19.26 -40.68
N SER A 424 -21.15 18.42 -41.67
CA SER A 424 -20.07 18.68 -42.64
C SER A 424 -20.50 18.29 -44.05
N PRO A 425 -20.12 19.08 -45.08
CA PRO A 425 -19.36 20.33 -45.02
C PRO A 425 -20.22 21.55 -44.69
N ASN A 426 -19.63 22.61 -44.12
CA ASN A 426 -20.27 23.92 -43.93
C ASN A 426 -20.52 24.60 -45.28
N ARG A 427 -21.59 24.20 -45.99
CA ARG A 427 -21.92 24.66 -47.35
C ARG A 427 -21.93 26.19 -47.45
N LEU A 428 -22.49 26.88 -46.44
CA LEU A 428 -22.57 28.35 -46.41
C LEU A 428 -21.19 29.02 -46.46
N GLN A 429 -20.23 28.52 -45.68
CA GLN A 429 -18.88 29.06 -45.63
C GLN A 429 -18.12 28.76 -46.93
N LEU A 430 -18.27 27.55 -47.49
CA LEU A 430 -17.65 27.19 -48.75
C LEU A 430 -18.18 27.99 -49.95
N LEU A 431 -19.50 28.22 -50.02
CA LEU A 431 -20.11 29.01 -51.09
C LEU A 431 -19.63 30.46 -51.07
N ALA A 432 -19.54 31.08 -49.89
CA ALA A 432 -19.00 32.42 -49.72
C ALA A 432 -17.51 32.49 -50.09
N LEU A 433 -16.72 31.48 -49.70
CA LEU A 433 -15.31 31.39 -50.06
C LEU A 433 -15.12 31.29 -51.58
N ILE A 434 -15.90 30.44 -52.26
CA ILE A 434 -15.85 30.27 -53.73
C ILE A 434 -16.22 31.57 -54.44
N PHE A 435 -17.19 32.32 -53.93
CA PHE A 435 -17.56 33.62 -54.49
C PHE A 435 -16.39 34.63 -54.43
N ILE A 436 -15.73 34.73 -53.28
CA ILE A 436 -14.55 35.60 -53.09
C ILE A 436 -13.41 35.16 -54.01
N VAL A 437 -13.13 33.85 -54.06
CA VAL A 437 -12.08 33.28 -54.92
C VAL A 437 -12.40 33.52 -56.40
N GLY A 438 -13.65 33.37 -56.83
CA GLY A 438 -14.08 33.64 -58.21
C GLY A 438 -13.88 35.09 -58.62
N LEU A 439 -14.24 36.04 -57.76
CA LEU A 439 -13.97 37.46 -58.00
C LEU A 439 -12.48 37.77 -58.05
N GLY A 440 -11.71 37.23 -57.09
CA GLY A 440 -10.26 37.41 -57.04
C GLY A 440 -9.55 36.85 -58.27
N ALA A 441 -9.91 35.64 -58.70
CA ALA A 441 -9.36 34.99 -59.89
C ALA A 441 -9.75 35.73 -61.18
N GLY A 442 -11.00 36.20 -61.29
CA GLY A 442 -11.44 37.02 -62.42
C GLY A 442 -10.67 38.34 -62.52
N ALA A 443 -10.52 39.05 -61.41
CA ALA A 443 -9.74 40.29 -61.36
C ALA A 443 -8.25 40.05 -61.64
N GLY A 444 -7.67 38.99 -61.05
CA GLY A 444 -6.27 38.61 -61.25
C GLY A 444 -5.95 38.23 -62.69
N LEU A 445 -6.83 37.49 -63.36
CA LEU A 445 -6.66 37.13 -64.77
C LEU A 445 -6.80 38.34 -65.70
N ALA A 446 -7.73 39.25 -65.40
CA ALA A 446 -7.85 40.52 -66.13
C ALA A 446 -6.62 41.42 -65.93
N TRP A 447 -6.05 41.45 -64.73
CA TRP A 447 -4.80 42.15 -64.44
C TRP A 447 -3.63 41.53 -65.21
N LEU A 448 -3.50 40.20 -65.21
CA LEU A 448 -2.43 39.48 -65.91
C LEU A 448 -2.50 39.68 -67.43
N LEU A 449 -3.70 39.53 -68.03
CA LEU A 449 -3.90 39.81 -69.45
C LEU A 449 -3.61 41.28 -69.80
N SER A 450 -3.95 42.21 -68.90
CA SER A 450 -3.64 43.62 -69.11
C SER A 450 -2.14 43.90 -68.99
N SER A 451 -1.41 43.19 -68.13
CA SER A 451 0.04 43.35 -68.00
C SER A 451 0.80 42.81 -69.22
N MET A 452 0.27 41.80 -69.91
CA MET A 452 0.86 41.26 -71.13
C MET A 452 0.65 42.14 -72.36
N ARG A 453 -0.39 42.98 -72.37
CA ARG A 453 -0.61 43.98 -73.42
C ARG A 453 -0.02 45.31 -73.00
N SER A 454 1.19 45.62 -73.49
CA SER A 454 1.79 46.95 -73.32
C SER A 454 0.96 48.00 -74.07
N ILE A 455 0.16 48.77 -73.33
CA ILE A 455 -0.62 49.90 -73.86
C ILE A 455 -0.26 51.13 -73.03
N PHE A 456 0.39 52.11 -73.66
CA PHE A 456 0.71 53.38 -73.01
C PHE A 456 -0.56 54.19 -72.81
N MET A 457 -0.96 54.43 -71.56
CA MET A 457 -2.18 55.18 -71.22
C MET A 457 -1.91 56.64 -70.89
N ASN A 458 -0.70 56.97 -70.42
CA ASN A 458 -0.32 58.31 -70.00
C ASN A 458 0.81 58.89 -70.85
N ARG A 459 0.72 60.19 -71.14
CA ARG A 459 1.79 60.96 -71.79
C ARG A 459 3.12 60.83 -71.05
N SER A 460 3.06 60.79 -69.72
CA SER A 460 4.22 60.70 -68.83
C SER A 460 4.94 59.36 -68.97
N GLN A 461 4.19 58.25 -69.12
CA GLN A 461 4.78 56.92 -69.33
C GLN A 461 5.42 56.76 -70.70
N LEU A 462 4.82 57.37 -71.73
CA LEU A 462 5.42 57.38 -73.05
C LEU A 462 6.75 58.16 -73.02
N HIS A 463 6.80 59.31 -72.35
CA HIS A 463 8.01 60.10 -72.17
C HIS A 463 9.09 59.35 -71.37
N GLU A 464 8.71 58.70 -70.27
CA GLU A 464 9.62 58.00 -69.36
C GLU A 464 10.24 56.73 -69.99
N ILE A 465 9.48 56.00 -70.82
CA ILE A 465 9.96 54.76 -71.46
C ILE A 465 10.69 55.06 -72.78
N THR A 466 10.25 56.05 -73.55
CA THR A 466 10.85 56.35 -74.87
C THR A 466 11.92 57.44 -74.83
N GLY A 467 12.00 58.22 -73.75
CA GLY A 467 12.91 59.36 -73.61
C GLY A 467 12.59 60.57 -74.50
N LEU A 468 11.52 60.51 -75.29
CA LEU A 468 11.15 61.54 -76.27
C LEU A 468 10.08 62.50 -75.73
N PRO A 469 10.17 63.82 -75.99
CA PRO A 469 9.15 64.77 -75.55
C PRO A 469 7.84 64.59 -76.32
N VAL A 470 6.71 64.51 -75.60
CA VAL A 470 5.36 64.37 -76.19
C VAL A 470 4.89 65.73 -76.69
N LEU A 471 4.82 65.91 -78.01
CA LEU A 471 4.48 67.19 -78.67
C LEU A 471 3.01 67.62 -78.51
N GLY A 472 2.11 66.68 -78.21
CA GLY A 472 0.69 66.97 -78.00
C GLY A 472 -0.16 65.71 -77.86
N THR A 473 -1.39 65.87 -77.34
CA THR A 473 -2.37 64.78 -77.20
C THR A 473 -3.64 65.15 -77.93
N VAL A 474 -4.11 64.30 -78.84
CA VAL A 474 -5.43 64.47 -79.46
C VAL A 474 -6.43 63.69 -78.63
N SER A 475 -7.37 64.42 -78.02
CA SER A 475 -8.47 63.78 -77.30
C SER A 475 -9.44 63.16 -78.29
N ARG A 476 -9.86 61.92 -78.02
CA ARG A 476 -10.84 61.22 -78.84
C ARG A 476 -12.21 61.93 -78.72
N VAL A 477 -12.65 62.59 -79.79
CA VAL A 477 -14.02 63.13 -79.90
C VAL A 477 -14.98 61.96 -80.10
N SER A 478 -15.91 61.77 -79.16
CA SER A 478 -16.87 60.67 -79.20
C SER A 478 -18.17 61.14 -79.85
N THR A 479 -18.66 60.43 -80.88
CA THR A 479 -19.97 60.67 -81.50
C THR A 479 -21.11 60.26 -80.57
N ASP A 480 -22.30 60.86 -80.67
CA ASP A 480 -23.47 60.51 -79.84
C ASP A 480 -23.87 59.02 -79.93
N ALA A 481 -23.69 58.41 -81.11
CA ALA A 481 -23.88 56.96 -81.32
C ALA A 481 -22.85 56.11 -80.54
N GLN A 482 -21.66 56.63 -80.25
CA GLN A 482 -20.64 55.96 -79.43
C GLN A 482 -20.90 56.14 -77.93
N LEU A 483 -21.37 57.31 -77.52
CA LEU A 483 -21.75 57.59 -76.12
C LEU A 483 -22.94 56.74 -75.68
N SER A 484 -23.96 56.60 -76.53
CA SER A 484 -25.11 55.71 -76.28
C SER A 484 -24.69 54.24 -76.17
N ARG A 485 -23.79 53.74 -77.04
CA ARG A 485 -23.22 52.39 -76.92
C ARG A 485 -22.39 52.19 -75.65
N GLN A 486 -21.61 53.18 -75.23
CA GLN A 486 -20.85 53.10 -73.98
C GLN A 486 -21.76 53.06 -72.75
N ARG A 487 -22.84 53.87 -72.75
CA ARG A 487 -23.87 53.82 -71.72
C ARG A 487 -24.57 52.46 -71.69
N LEU A 488 -24.97 51.93 -72.84
CA LEU A 488 -25.57 50.59 -72.95
C LEU A 488 -24.64 49.50 -72.40
N MET A 489 -23.35 49.53 -72.77
CA MET A 489 -22.37 48.55 -72.29
C MET A 489 -22.07 48.69 -70.79
N ALA A 490 -22.12 49.91 -70.25
CA ALA A 490 -21.99 50.14 -68.82
C ALA A 490 -23.23 49.62 -68.06
N VAL A 491 -24.43 49.84 -68.60
CA VAL A 491 -25.69 49.28 -68.07
C VAL A 491 -25.64 47.75 -68.09
N LEU A 492 -25.26 47.14 -69.21
CA LEU A 492 -25.12 45.68 -69.33
C LEU A 492 -24.10 45.11 -68.34
N PHE A 493 -22.96 45.77 -68.15
CA PHE A 493 -21.97 45.36 -67.16
C PHE A 493 -22.51 45.46 -65.73
N SER A 494 -23.18 46.56 -65.38
CA SER A 494 -23.81 46.71 -64.06
C SER A 494 -24.89 45.66 -63.81
N LEU A 495 -25.69 45.35 -64.84
CA LEU A 495 -26.72 44.31 -64.79
C LEU A 495 -26.09 42.92 -64.58
N ALA A 496 -24.98 42.62 -65.24
CA ALA A 496 -24.29 41.35 -65.09
C ALA A 496 -23.61 41.20 -63.72
N CYS A 497 -23.06 42.28 -63.14
CA CYS A 497 -22.58 42.27 -61.75
C CYS A 497 -23.72 42.06 -60.74
N VAL A 498 -24.85 42.74 -60.93
CA VAL A 498 -26.06 42.53 -60.12
C VAL A 498 -26.57 41.09 -60.29
N GLY A 499 -26.51 40.56 -61.51
CA GLY A 499 -26.87 39.17 -61.82
C GLY A 499 -26.02 38.16 -61.06
N LEU A 500 -24.70 38.38 -60.97
CA LEU A 500 -23.81 37.51 -60.20
C LEU A 500 -24.11 37.55 -58.69
N LEU A 501 -24.37 38.74 -58.15
CA LEU A 501 -24.76 38.93 -56.74
C LEU A 501 -26.13 38.30 -56.44
N ALA A 502 -27.09 38.48 -57.33
CA ALA A 502 -28.40 37.85 -57.23
C ALA A 502 -28.29 36.32 -57.29
N MET A 503 -27.42 35.79 -58.16
CA MET A 503 -27.15 34.35 -58.26
C MET A 503 -26.53 33.81 -56.97
N PHE A 504 -25.56 34.51 -56.38
CA PHE A 504 -25.00 34.15 -55.07
C PHE A 504 -26.07 34.16 -53.97
N ALA A 505 -26.89 35.22 -53.91
CA ALA A 505 -27.97 35.33 -52.93
C ALA A 505 -29.01 34.21 -53.10
N ALA A 506 -29.36 33.85 -54.34
CA ALA A 506 -30.27 32.75 -54.63
C ALA A 506 -29.69 31.40 -54.16
N VAL A 507 -28.42 31.11 -54.46
CA VAL A 507 -27.75 29.88 -54.01
C VAL A 507 -27.66 29.81 -52.48
N MET A 508 -27.38 30.94 -51.83
CA MET A 508 -27.37 31.05 -50.37
C MET A 508 -28.76 30.80 -49.76
N ALA A 509 -29.81 31.37 -50.35
CA ALA A 509 -31.19 31.18 -49.90
C ALA A 509 -31.64 29.72 -50.04
N VAL A 510 -31.28 29.06 -51.15
CA VAL A 510 -31.54 27.63 -51.38
C VAL A 510 -30.95 26.76 -50.28
N VAL A 511 -29.69 27.02 -49.90
CA VAL A 511 -29.01 26.26 -48.83
C VAL A 511 -29.60 26.58 -47.45
N MET A 512 -29.95 27.84 -47.19
CA MET A 512 -30.53 28.26 -45.90
C MET A 512 -31.94 27.69 -45.67
N LEU A 513 -32.73 27.54 -46.73
CA LEU A 513 -34.07 26.95 -46.67
C LEU A 513 -34.07 25.42 -46.67
N ASN A 514 -32.88 24.79 -46.70
CA ASN A 514 -32.70 23.33 -46.75
C ASN A 514 -33.54 22.67 -47.85
N ILE A 515 -33.69 23.35 -48.99
CA ILE A 515 -34.45 22.84 -50.14
C ILE A 515 -33.55 21.83 -50.83
N ASP A 516 -33.94 20.55 -50.80
CA ASP A 516 -33.28 19.50 -51.58
C ASP A 516 -33.58 19.69 -53.07
N VAL A 517 -32.82 20.59 -53.70
CA VAL A 517 -32.93 20.87 -55.15
C VAL A 517 -32.67 19.61 -55.97
N LEU A 518 -31.82 18.70 -55.49
CA LEU A 518 -31.55 17.42 -56.12
C LEU A 518 -32.77 16.49 -56.12
N ALA A 519 -33.48 16.36 -55.00
CA ALA A 519 -34.70 15.56 -54.93
C ALA A 519 -35.81 16.13 -55.84
N HIS A 520 -35.84 17.46 -56.00
CA HIS A 520 -36.79 18.12 -56.88
C HIS A 520 -36.46 17.92 -58.37
N ILE A 521 -35.17 17.96 -58.74
CA ILE A 521 -34.71 17.70 -60.11
C ILE A 521 -34.88 16.22 -60.48
N GLU A 522 -34.63 15.29 -59.55
CA GLU A 522 -34.79 13.85 -59.77
C GLU A 522 -36.27 13.47 -59.92
N ASN A 523 -37.17 14.11 -59.16
CA ASN A 523 -38.62 13.99 -59.38
C ASN A 523 -39.10 14.61 -60.70
N MET A 524 -38.40 15.60 -61.26
CA MET A 524 -38.73 16.16 -62.58
C MET A 524 -38.14 15.35 -63.75
N MET A 525 -36.99 14.68 -63.58
CA MET A 525 -36.37 13.85 -64.61
C MET A 525 -36.80 12.36 -64.57
N GLY A 526 -37.24 11.86 -63.42
CA GLY A 526 -37.78 10.50 -63.25
C GLY A 526 -39.26 10.36 -63.59
N GLY A 527 -39.89 11.42 -64.11
CA GLY A 527 -41.25 11.41 -64.64
C GLY A 527 -41.30 11.15 -66.14
N VAL A 528 -40.68 10.07 -66.62
CA VAL A 528 -40.98 9.38 -67.90
C VAL A 528 -40.86 7.89 -67.69
#